data_AF-C8WT53-F1
#
_entry.id   AF-C8WT53-F1
#
_cell.length_a   1.000
_cell.length_b   1.000
_cell.length_c   1.000
_cell.angle_alpha   90.00
_cell.angle_beta   90.00
_cell.angle_gamma   90.00
#
_symmetry.space_group_name_H-M   'P 1'
#
loop_
_entity.id
_entity.type
_entity.pdbx_description
1 polymer ?
#
loop_
_entity_poly.entity_id
_entity_poly.type
_entity_poly.pdbx_seq_one_letter_code
_entity_poly.pdbx_strand_id
1 'polypeptide(L)'
;MATDEVEGLLARLEVLTYEVLARLTRGEVADLIELVAEQCHCVDKLAGCVSTEDAERLRKIVRNVTLQQQLVQQGLEISRSFLDRLYQKDRFQGWA
;
A
#
# COMPACT_ATOMS: atom_id res chain seq x y z
N MET A 1 18.61 -0.85 18.86
CA MET A 1 18.92 -0.27 17.53
C MET A 1 19.53 1.09 17.78
N ALA A 2 20.57 1.50 17.05
CA ALA A 2 21.14 2.83 17.22
C ALA A 2 20.13 3.89 16.75
N THR A 3 20.11 5.08 17.36
CA THR A 3 19.17 6.16 17.00
C THR A 3 19.25 6.51 15.51
N ASP A 4 20.45 6.51 14.93
CA ASP A 4 20.66 6.78 13.50
C ASP A 4 20.05 5.70 12.59
N GLU A 5 20.01 4.45 13.05
CA GLU A 5 19.37 3.34 12.32
C GLU A 5 17.84 3.47 12.35
N VAL A 6 17.26 3.90 13.47
CA VAL A 6 15.82 4.19 13.60
C VAL A 6 15.43 5.32 12.65
N GLU A 7 16.19 6.41 12.64
CA GLU A 7 15.95 7.55 11.75
C GLU A 7 16.04 7.15 10.27
N GLY A 8 17.06 6.37 9.90
CA GLY A 8 17.21 5.86 8.53
C GLY A 8 16.05 4.96 8.10
N LEU A 9 15.55 4.10 9.00
CA LEU A 9 14.39 3.25 8.73
C LEU A 9 13.09 4.06 8.64
N LEU A 10 12.90 5.08 9.48
CA LEU A 10 11.74 5.97 9.41
C LEU A 10 11.73 6.76 8.10
N ALA A 11 12.86 7.37 7.72
CA ALA A 11 12.98 8.08 6.46
C ALA A 11 12.70 7.16 5.25
N ARG A 12 13.22 5.92 5.29
CA ARG A 12 12.94 4.92 4.25
C ARG A 12 11.45 4.56 4.20
N LEU A 13 10.81 4.34 5.36
CA LEU A 13 9.39 4.04 5.44
C LEU A 13 8.53 5.18 4.88
N GLU A 14 8.90 6.44 5.11
CA GLU A 14 8.22 7.61 4.54
C GLU A 14 8.29 7.63 3.01
N VAL A 15 9.47 7.37 2.44
CA VAL A 15 9.69 7.32 0.99
C VAL A 15 8.87 6.18 0.37
N LEU A 16 8.98 4.96 0.91
CA LEU A 16 8.23 3.80 0.43
C LEU A 16 6.72 4.04 0.49
N THR A 17 6.25 4.64 1.58
CA THR A 17 4.83 4.97 1.75
C THR A 17 4.35 5.98 0.70
N TYR A 18 5.17 6.99 0.38
CA TYR A 18 4.81 7.94 -0.67
C TYR A 18 4.84 7.30 -2.06
N GLU A 19 5.85 6.48 -2.35
CA GLU A 19 5.99 5.81 -3.65
C GLU A 19 4.84 4.84 -3.93
N VAL A 20 4.52 3.96 -2.97
CA VAL A 20 3.38 3.02 -3.08
C VAL A 20 2.08 3.79 -3.30
N LEU A 21 1.86 4.88 -2.56
CA LEU A 21 0.66 5.70 -2.73
C LEU A 21 0.60 6.36 -4.11
N ALA A 22 1.73 6.87 -4.60
CA ALA A 22 1.80 7.50 -5.92
C ALA A 22 1.50 6.49 -7.04
N ARG A 23 2.08 5.28 -6.98
CA ARG A 23 1.81 4.21 -7.96
C ARG A 23 0.35 3.77 -7.94
N LEU A 24 -0.22 3.53 -6.75
CA LEU A 24 -1.64 3.20 -6.59
C LEU A 24 -2.55 4.28 -7.18
N THR A 25 -2.25 5.56 -6.96
CA THR A 25 -3.03 6.68 -7.49
C THR A 25 -3.00 6.74 -9.03
N ARG A 26 -1.90 6.28 -9.64
CA ARG A 26 -1.75 6.20 -11.11
C ARG A 26 -2.27 4.89 -11.71
N GLY A 27 -2.68 3.93 -10.89
CA GLY A 27 -3.03 2.57 -11.34
C GLY A 27 -1.83 1.75 -11.82
N GLU A 28 -0.61 2.14 -11.42
CA GLU A 28 0.63 1.44 -11.77
C GLU A 28 0.85 0.29 -10.77
N VAL A 29 0.72 -0.95 -11.25
CA VAL A 29 0.86 -2.16 -10.41
C VAL A 29 2.21 -2.86 -10.56
N ALA A 30 3.04 -2.42 -11.51
CA ALA A 30 4.39 -2.95 -11.69
C ALA A 30 5.22 -2.73 -10.42
N ASP A 31 5.91 -3.78 -9.98
CA ASP A 31 6.77 -3.85 -8.79
C ASP A 31 6.12 -3.40 -7.47
N LEU A 32 4.79 -3.28 -7.43
CA LEU A 32 4.08 -2.74 -6.28
C LEU A 32 4.14 -3.70 -5.08
N ILE A 33 4.18 -5.00 -5.35
CA ILE A 33 4.29 -6.04 -4.32
C ILE A 33 5.65 -5.95 -3.63
N GLU A 34 6.73 -5.77 -4.39
CA GLU A 34 8.09 -5.61 -3.88
C GLU A 34 8.18 -4.37 -2.98
N LEU A 35 7.64 -3.24 -3.42
CA LEU A 35 7.63 -2.00 -2.63
C LEU A 35 6.83 -2.14 -1.33
N VAL A 36 5.66 -2.79 -1.37
CA VAL A 36 4.86 -3.06 -0.17
C VAL A 36 5.58 -4.03 0.77
N ALA A 37 6.25 -5.05 0.24
CA ALA A 37 7.05 -5.96 1.06
C ALA A 37 8.20 -5.24 1.77
N GLU A 38 8.90 -4.33 1.08
CA GLU A 38 9.92 -3.49 1.70
C GLU A 38 9.34 -2.54 2.77
N GLN A 39 8.14 -2.02 2.52
CA GLN A 39 7.42 -1.16 3.47
C GLN A 39 7.10 -1.95 4.76
N CYS A 40 6.57 -3.17 4.64
CA CYS A 40 6.31 -4.07 5.76
C CYS A 40 7.60 -4.39 6.53
N HIS A 41 8.70 -4.68 5.84
CA HIS A 41 9.98 -4.95 6.48
C HIS A 41 10.51 -3.76 7.29
N CYS A 42 10.29 -2.53 6.83
CA CYS A 42 10.63 -1.33 7.60
C CYS A 42 9.77 -1.20 8.86
N VAL A 43 8.47 -1.48 8.76
CA VAL A 43 7.56 -1.48 9.91
C VAL A 43 7.98 -2.51 10.96
N ASP A 44 8.30 -3.74 10.53
CA ASP A 44 8.73 -4.81 11.42
C ASP A 44 10.03 -4.47 12.16
N LYS A 45 10.99 -3.82 11.48
CA LYS A 45 12.24 -3.37 12.10
C LYS A 45 12.05 -2.20 13.06
N LEU A 46 11.07 -1.34 12.79
CA LEU A 46 10.75 -0.20 13.65
C LEU A 46 9.91 -0.61 14.88
N ALA A 47 9.30 -1.80 14.86
CA ALA A 47 8.47 -2.29 15.96
C ALA A 47 9.24 -2.24 17.29
N GLY A 48 8.67 -1.51 18.27
CA GLY A 48 9.25 -1.36 19.61
C GLY A 48 10.47 -0.45 19.71
N CYS A 49 10.91 0.17 18.62
CA CYS A 49 12.07 1.08 18.61
C CYS A 49 11.68 2.56 18.46
N VAL A 50 10.41 2.86 18.16
CA VAL A 50 9.96 4.22 17.85
C VAL A 50 9.63 5.01 19.11
N SER A 51 10.04 6.28 19.15
CA SER A 51 9.87 7.16 20.30
C SER A 51 8.64 8.07 20.17
N THR A 52 8.30 8.79 21.23
CA THR A 52 7.25 9.82 21.19
C THR A 52 7.60 11.01 20.29
N GLU A 53 8.88 11.25 20.01
CA GLU A 53 9.34 12.35 19.16
C GLU A 53 8.98 12.10 17.68
N ASP A 54 8.82 10.82 17.31
CA ASP A 54 8.47 10.39 15.95
C ASP A 54 6.95 10.35 15.69
N ALA A 55 6.13 10.69 16.69
CA ALA A 55 4.68 10.49 16.66
C ALA A 55 3.99 11.22 15.50
N GLU A 56 4.47 12.40 15.10
CA GLU A 56 3.91 13.13 13.95
C GLU A 56 4.20 12.42 12.62
N ARG A 57 5.43 11.93 12.46
CA ARG A 57 5.86 11.20 11.26
C ARG A 57 5.09 9.90 11.12
N LEU A 58 4.97 9.15 12.22
CA LEU A 58 4.15 7.95 12.27
C LEU A 58 2.69 8.22 11.93
N ARG A 59 2.10 9.31 12.45
CA ARG A 59 0.71 9.68 12.09
C ARG A 59 0.56 9.94 10.60
N LYS A 60 1.52 10.61 9.97
CA LYS A 60 1.53 10.85 8.52
C LYS A 60 1.67 9.54 7.73
N ILE A 61 2.58 8.65 8.15
CA ILE A 61 2.75 7.32 7.54
C ILE A 61 1.44 6.54 7.62
N VAL A 62 0.83 6.44 8.82
CA VAL A 62 -0.45 5.75 9.04
C VAL A 62 -1.55 6.32 8.15
N ARG A 63 -1.66 7.65 8.06
CA ARG A 63 -2.65 8.28 7.17
C ARG A 63 -2.48 7.85 5.72
N ASN A 64 -1.24 7.83 5.22
CA ASN A 64 -0.97 7.45 3.84
C ASN A 64 -1.18 5.95 3.60
N VAL A 65 -0.79 5.08 4.54
CA VAL A 65 -1.06 3.63 4.47
C VAL A 65 -2.57 3.36 4.45
N THR A 66 -3.36 4.08 5.24
CA THR A 66 -4.82 3.97 5.19
C THR A 66 -5.37 4.35 3.80
N LEU A 67 -4.82 5.40 3.16
CA LEU A 67 -5.20 5.75 1.79
C LEU A 67 -4.80 4.67 0.77
N GLN A 68 -3.61 4.07 0.92
CA GLN A 68 -3.18 2.94 0.08
C GLN A 68 -4.19 1.78 0.19
N GLN A 69 -4.58 1.42 1.40
CA GLN A 69 -5.57 0.36 1.65
C GLN A 69 -6.92 0.68 1.01
N GLN A 70 -7.39 1.92 1.12
CA GLN A 70 -8.65 2.35 0.50
C GLN A 70 -8.61 2.24 -1.03
N LEU A 71 -7.50 2.63 -1.66
CA LEU A 71 -7.33 2.51 -3.11
C LEU A 71 -7.31 1.05 -3.56
N VAL A 72 -6.61 0.17 -2.83
CA VAL A 72 -6.60 -1.27 -3.11
C VAL A 72 -8.02 -1.85 -2.98
N GLN A 73 -8.74 -1.50 -1.91
CA GLN A 73 -10.12 -1.95 -1.70
C GLN A 73 -11.05 -1.51 -2.85
N GLN A 74 -10.95 -0.25 -3.28
CA GLN A 74 -11.70 0.26 -4.43
C GLN A 74 -11.37 -0.50 -5.71
N GLY A 75 -10.08 -0.79 -5.96
CA GLY A 75 -9.65 -1.61 -7.10
C GLY A 75 -10.29 -3.00 -7.09
N LEU A 76 -10.29 -3.67 -5.93
CA LEU A 76 -10.92 -4.97 -5.75
C LEU A 76 -12.44 -4.94 -5.99
N GLU A 77 -13.13 -3.92 -5.48
CA GLU A 77 -14.58 -3.75 -5.68
C GLU A 77 -14.94 -3.52 -7.15
N ILE A 78 -14.12 -2.74 -7.87
CA ILE A 78 -14.27 -2.52 -9.31
C ILE A 78 -14.04 -3.84 -10.06
N SER A 79 -12.96 -4.57 -9.79
CA SER A 79 -12.66 -5.85 -10.42
C SER A 79 -13.76 -6.88 -10.17
N ARG A 80 -14.27 -6.97 -8.94
CA ARG A 80 -15.40 -7.84 -8.59
C ARG A 80 -16.65 -7.46 -9.36
N SER A 81 -17.02 -6.17 -9.37
CA SER A 81 -18.20 -5.68 -10.09
C SER A 81 -18.11 -5.95 -11.60
N PHE A 82 -16.89 -5.88 -12.17
CA PHE A 82 -16.64 -6.20 -13.57
C PHE A 82 -16.84 -7.69 -13.85
N LEU A 83 -16.26 -8.57 -13.03
CA LEU A 83 -16.42 -10.02 -13.15
C LEU A 83 -17.89 -10.43 -12.98
N ASP A 84 -18.58 -9.90 -11.99
CA ASP A 84 -20.01 -10.18 -11.76
C ASP A 84 -20.84 -9.83 -13.00
N ARG A 85 -20.55 -8.71 -13.68
CA ARG A 85 -21.22 -8.33 -14.94
C ARG A 85 -20.84 -9.23 -16.12
N LEU A 86 -19.61 -9.71 -16.19
CA LEU A 86 -19.19 -10.66 -17.22
C LEU A 86 -19.91 -12.00 -17.05
N TYR A 87 -19.98 -12.52 -15.82
CA TYR A 87 -20.59 -13.82 -15.53
C TYR A 87 -22.13 -13.77 -15.47
N GLN A 88 -22.75 -12.66 -15.09
CA GLN A 88 -24.22 -12.47 -15.19
C GLN A 88 -24.69 -12.35 -16.64
N LYS A 89 -23.80 -11.96 -17.57
CA LYS A 89 -24.09 -12.01 -19.00
C LYS A 89 -23.70 -13.39 -19.52
N ASP A 90 -24.67 -14.29 -19.56
CA ASP A 90 -24.75 -15.44 -20.49
C ASP A 90 -24.60 -15.04 -21.99
N ARG A 91 -24.20 -13.80 -22.32
CA ARG A 91 -23.98 -13.31 -23.68
C ARG A 91 -22.78 -13.93 -24.39
N PHE A 92 -21.94 -14.71 -23.71
CA PHE A 92 -20.88 -15.49 -24.36
C PHE A 92 -21.34 -16.87 -24.85
N GLN A 93 -22.61 -17.26 -24.62
CA GLN A 93 -23.17 -18.48 -25.24
C GLN A 93 -23.31 -18.38 -26.78
N GLY A 94 -23.06 -17.21 -27.38
CA GLY A 94 -23.06 -17.02 -28.84
C GLY A 94 -21.67 -16.85 -29.48
N TRP A 95 -20.58 -17.09 -28.74
CA TRP A 95 -19.19 -16.99 -29.25
C TRP A 95 -18.50 -18.36 -29.36
N ALA A 96 -19.22 -19.46 -29.08
CA ALA A 96 -18.78 -20.84 -29.27
C ALA A 96 -19.40 -21.44 -30.53
#